data_AF-A0A972DDG8-F1
#
_entry.id   AF-A0A972DDG8-F1
#
_cell.length_a   1.000
_cell.length_b   1.000
_cell.length_c   1.000
_cell.angle_alpha   90.00
_cell.angle_beta   90.00
_cell.angle_gamma   90.00
#
_symmetry.space_group_name_H-M   'P 1'
#
loop_
_entity.id
_entity.type
_entity.pdbx_description
1 polymer ?
#
loop_
_entity_poly.entity_id
_entity_poly.type
_entity_poly.pdbx_seq_one_letter_code
_entity_poly.pdbx_strand_id
1 'polypeptide(L)'
;MTDYTRALEVALAAAREAGVLFREAFFRPGGPPGENGKSPIDVEAERVIRARIHAAFPRHGIRAEEIPGEDRPPAPGEDHYWLIDPNDGTRGYLSGFREATVSIALVRGEVPVLGVVHAACLPLGEIDEFWWAEGHPLRRRGAIVPPLEDRPYDERTRLAISHNADGSPLVNATSLAPARYLAIPSLAYRLALAAVGEVDASVSIQSPRDFDFAAGHALLRGAGGAVLDELGREPRYSAHEQRRLVFCFGGRPSVVRELLRRDFDAVKAAPYEPRQAPGVLRPVRGRNEPDPGVYDRALGALYGLFIGDAWGSEYEFMRAEEIGAAPHLGEVVLAGSRAHGTISGQPTDDGELALSLARRLVTVGAFDAEATLHAYADWFETSPFSLGKTTARALGAASSARADGADVLAASRAAADVESQANGATMRAAPLALAFAHADEDLLDRVAREDAALTHPHPACLDANVVYLRALRALILGESPEAIVDRALVARGGLHRTVVDALHGARSGPPEDSYTHMGFVGIALRHAFHALLTAEGFEAALGRVIAAGGDTDTNAAIAGALLGARFGASRLRAALRHEIRSARPVRGLNGVERPRPMFLWPVDLEALAEALLAISRDARP
;
A
#
# COMPACT_ATOMS: atom_id res chain seq x y z
N MET A 1 27.07 26.56 -20.26
CA MET A 1 26.32 25.89 -19.18
C MET A 1 27.31 25.06 -18.38
N THR A 2 27.24 25.11 -17.05
CA THR A 2 28.01 24.20 -16.19
C THR A 2 27.54 22.77 -16.44
N ASP A 3 28.46 21.84 -16.65
CA ASP A 3 28.16 20.42 -16.80
C ASP A 3 28.17 19.75 -15.42
N TYR A 4 27.03 19.19 -15.01
CA TYR A 4 26.86 18.52 -13.72
C TYR A 4 26.94 16.99 -13.82
N THR A 5 27.31 16.41 -14.97
CA THR A 5 27.38 14.96 -15.18
C THR A 5 28.24 14.27 -14.11
N ARG A 6 29.46 14.76 -13.88
CA ARG A 6 30.36 14.19 -12.87
C ARG A 6 29.82 14.32 -11.45
N ALA A 7 29.18 15.45 -11.13
CA ALA A 7 28.58 15.69 -9.81
C ALA A 7 27.43 14.70 -9.54
N LEU A 8 26.63 14.44 -10.58
CA LEU A 8 25.53 13.48 -10.53
C LEU A 8 26.02 12.05 -10.35
N GLU A 9 27.01 11.61 -11.12
CA GLU A 9 27.61 10.28 -10.97
C GLU A 9 28.13 10.03 -9.55
N VAL A 10 28.81 11.02 -8.97
CA VAL A 10 29.33 10.96 -7.59
C VAL A 10 28.20 10.89 -6.57
N ALA A 11 27.17 11.73 -6.71
CA ALA A 11 26.03 11.76 -5.79
C ALA A 11 25.21 10.46 -5.84
N LEU A 12 24.92 9.95 -7.03
CA LEU A 12 24.20 8.68 -7.22
C LEU A 12 24.95 7.52 -6.58
N ALA A 13 26.25 7.46 -6.82
CA ALA A 13 27.04 6.35 -6.32
C ALA A 13 27.21 6.46 -4.78
N ALA A 14 27.38 7.67 -4.23
CA ALA A 14 27.36 7.89 -2.77
C ALA A 14 26.02 7.47 -2.14
N ALA A 15 24.89 7.84 -2.75
CA ALA A 15 23.56 7.49 -2.27
C ALA A 15 23.33 5.97 -2.29
N ARG A 16 23.78 5.28 -3.34
CA ARG A 16 23.69 3.81 -3.44
C ARG A 16 24.53 3.09 -2.39
N GLU A 17 25.75 3.55 -2.13
CA GLU A 17 26.61 2.98 -1.07
C GLU A 17 25.99 3.15 0.32
N ALA A 18 25.46 4.33 0.63
CA ALA A 18 24.70 4.56 1.85
C ALA A 18 23.43 3.70 1.92
N GLY A 19 22.70 3.57 0.81
CA GLY A 19 21.49 2.75 0.71
C GLY A 19 21.71 1.28 1.06
N VAL A 20 22.86 0.70 0.68
CA VAL A 20 23.25 -0.66 1.06
C VAL A 20 23.31 -0.81 2.59
N LEU A 21 23.92 0.15 3.30
CA LEU A 21 24.03 0.11 4.76
C LEU A 21 22.66 0.08 5.44
N PHE A 22 21.72 0.91 4.97
CA PHE A 22 20.35 0.92 5.50
C PHE A 22 19.62 -0.39 5.22
N ARG A 23 19.72 -0.91 4.00
CA ARG A 23 19.05 -2.16 3.64
C ARG A 23 19.57 -3.33 4.48
N GLU A 24 20.89 -3.44 4.64
CA GLU A 24 21.49 -4.46 5.49
C GLU A 24 21.10 -4.31 6.95
N ALA A 25 21.08 -3.08 7.47
CA ALA A 25 20.70 -2.82 8.85
C ALA A 25 19.21 -3.09 9.13
N PHE A 26 18.33 -2.79 8.18
CA PHE A 26 16.89 -2.96 8.34
C PHE A 26 16.49 -4.42 8.62
N PHE A 27 17.11 -5.36 7.91
CA PHE A 27 16.81 -6.79 8.00
C PHE A 27 17.67 -7.55 9.01
N ARG A 28 18.44 -6.86 9.87
CA ARG A 28 19.14 -7.50 10.99
C ARG A 28 18.12 -8.09 11.98
N PRO A 29 18.49 -9.14 12.74
CA PRO A 29 17.69 -9.58 13.88
C PRO A 29 17.42 -8.41 14.85
N GLY A 30 16.14 -8.15 15.15
CA GLY A 30 15.72 -6.99 15.96
C GLY A 30 15.64 -5.65 15.21
N GLY A 31 15.84 -5.66 13.89
CA GLY A 31 15.75 -4.49 13.02
C GLY A 31 16.92 -3.51 13.17
N PRO A 32 16.83 -2.33 12.54
CA PRO A 32 17.93 -1.39 12.48
C PRO A 32 18.25 -0.78 13.85
N PRO A 33 19.53 -0.67 14.26
CA PRO A 33 19.89 -0.12 15.57
C PRO A 33 19.57 1.37 15.67
N GLY A 34 19.29 1.85 16.88
CA GLY A 34 18.98 3.26 17.13
C GLY A 34 17.77 3.45 18.04
N GLU A 35 17.63 4.67 18.54
CA GLU A 35 16.55 5.10 19.43
C GLU A 35 16.34 6.62 19.32
N ASN A 36 15.17 7.11 19.75
CA ASN A 36 14.85 8.54 19.78
C ASN A 36 15.05 9.28 18.43
N GLY A 37 14.91 8.57 17.32
CA GLY A 37 15.08 9.12 15.98
C GLY A 37 16.53 9.32 15.56
N LYS A 38 17.47 8.57 16.15
CA LYS A 38 18.88 8.55 15.74
C LYS A 38 19.36 7.12 15.54
N SER A 39 20.08 6.86 14.46
CA SER A 39 20.74 5.57 14.20
C SER A 39 22.26 5.75 14.04
N PRO A 40 23.09 4.83 14.57
CA PRO A 40 24.51 4.79 14.21
C PRO A 40 24.72 4.55 12.71
N ILE A 41 23.74 3.98 12.01
CA ILE A 41 23.79 3.79 10.55
C ILE A 41 23.69 5.12 9.83
N ASP A 42 22.91 6.08 10.33
CA ASP A 42 22.80 7.43 9.74
C ASP A 42 24.19 8.12 9.75
N VAL A 43 24.91 8.01 10.86
CA VAL A 43 26.27 8.52 11.02
C VAL A 43 27.28 7.82 10.10
N GLU A 44 27.17 6.49 9.95
CA GLU A 44 28.03 5.71 9.06
C GLU A 44 27.81 6.10 7.58
N ALA A 45 26.55 6.17 7.17
CA ALA A 45 26.14 6.60 5.83
C ALA A 45 26.61 8.02 5.53
N GLU A 46 26.48 8.96 6.46
CA GLU A 46 26.97 10.33 6.28
C GLU A 46 28.48 10.36 6.02
N ARG A 47 29.29 9.59 6.77
CA ARG A 47 30.74 9.52 6.54
C ARG A 47 31.08 9.02 5.15
N VAL A 48 30.39 7.99 4.66
CA VAL A 48 30.57 7.44 3.31
C VAL A 48 30.28 8.52 2.26
N ILE A 49 29.12 9.20 2.39
CA ILE A 49 28.70 10.24 1.45
C ILE A 49 29.70 11.42 1.46
N ARG A 50 30.05 11.93 2.65
CA ARG A 50 31.02 13.03 2.83
C ARG A 50 32.36 12.68 2.21
N ALA A 51 32.91 11.51 2.50
CA ALA A 51 34.21 11.07 1.99
C ALA A 51 34.23 11.04 0.45
N ARG A 52 33.18 10.49 -0.16
CA ARG A 52 33.08 10.37 -1.62
C ARG A 52 32.93 11.72 -2.31
N ILE A 53 32.06 12.57 -1.79
CA ILE A 53 31.85 13.92 -2.32
C ILE A 53 33.14 14.73 -2.17
N HIS A 54 33.78 14.70 -1.00
CA HIS A 54 34.98 15.46 -0.72
C HIS A 54 36.16 15.05 -1.63
N ALA A 55 36.32 13.75 -1.88
CA ALA A 55 37.35 13.24 -2.78
C ALA A 55 37.18 13.75 -4.22
N ALA A 56 35.95 13.86 -4.70
CA ALA A 56 35.66 14.34 -6.06
C ALA A 56 35.66 15.88 -6.16
N PHE A 57 35.20 16.57 -5.11
CA PHE A 57 34.98 18.01 -5.09
C PHE A 57 35.57 18.66 -3.83
N PRO A 58 36.90 18.71 -3.69
CA PRO A 58 37.56 19.16 -2.45
C PRO A 58 37.36 20.65 -2.14
N ARG A 59 36.92 21.44 -3.12
CA ARG A 59 36.64 22.88 -2.98
C ARG A 59 35.20 23.19 -2.59
N HIS A 60 34.26 22.29 -2.87
CA HIS A 60 32.85 22.52 -2.55
C HIS A 60 32.65 22.48 -1.02
N GLY A 61 31.65 23.23 -0.55
CA GLY A 61 31.17 23.09 0.82
C GLY A 61 30.39 21.79 1.02
N ILE A 62 30.28 21.32 2.25
CA ILE A 62 29.45 20.17 2.62
C ILE A 62 28.79 20.46 3.96
N ARG A 63 27.46 20.36 4.01
CA ARG A 63 26.69 20.36 5.25
C ARG A 63 25.76 19.14 5.28
N ALA A 64 25.72 18.48 6.43
CA ALA A 64 24.90 17.28 6.60
C ALA A 64 24.30 17.16 8.00
N GLU A 65 23.28 16.31 8.16
CA GLU A 65 22.43 16.25 9.35
C GLU A 65 23.11 15.71 10.61
N GLU A 66 23.85 14.61 10.50
CA GLU A 66 24.08 13.68 11.62
C GLU A 66 25.34 13.96 12.42
N ILE A 67 26.33 14.63 11.81
CA ILE A 67 27.64 14.86 12.44
C ILE A 67 27.88 16.35 12.70
N PRO A 68 27.52 16.86 13.89
CA PRO A 68 27.76 18.24 14.26
C PRO A 68 29.23 18.62 14.20
N GLY A 69 29.53 19.80 13.64
CA GLY A 69 30.88 20.37 13.63
C GLY A 69 31.78 19.89 12.50
N GLU A 70 31.35 18.93 11.67
CA GLU A 70 32.08 18.50 10.47
C GLU A 70 31.62 19.21 9.18
N ASP A 71 30.73 20.19 9.29
CA ASP A 71 30.33 21.04 8.17
C ASP A 71 31.52 21.86 7.67
N ARG A 72 31.64 21.92 6.35
CA ARG A 72 32.73 22.60 5.65
C ARG A 72 32.16 23.67 4.74
N PRO A 73 32.53 24.95 4.90
CA PRO A 73 32.15 25.98 3.94
C PRO A 73 32.89 25.79 2.60
N PRO A 74 32.35 26.29 1.48
CA PRO A 74 33.06 26.37 0.21
C PRO A 74 34.40 27.11 0.34
N ALA A 75 35.38 26.72 -0.48
CA ALA A 75 36.63 27.45 -0.60
C ALA A 75 36.39 28.89 -1.11
N PRO A 76 37.29 29.86 -0.85
CA PRO A 76 37.16 31.20 -1.40
C PRO A 76 37.00 31.19 -2.93
N GLY A 77 35.97 31.89 -3.41
CA GLY A 77 35.60 31.94 -4.84
C GLY A 77 34.85 30.71 -5.35
N GLU A 78 34.53 29.74 -4.50
CA GLU A 78 33.61 28.63 -4.80
C GLU A 78 32.21 28.97 -4.29
N ASP A 79 31.18 28.70 -5.10
CA ASP A 79 29.77 28.92 -4.76
C ASP A 79 28.96 27.63 -4.61
N HIS A 80 29.59 26.47 -4.88
CA HIS A 80 28.97 25.16 -4.75
C HIS A 80 29.11 24.56 -3.35
N TYR A 81 28.01 24.03 -2.83
CA TYR A 81 28.02 23.19 -1.63
C TYR A 81 26.94 22.12 -1.66
N TRP A 82 27.20 21.05 -0.92
CA TRP A 82 26.33 19.90 -0.80
C TRP A 82 25.50 19.97 0.47
N LEU A 83 24.21 19.67 0.34
CA LEU A 83 23.30 19.44 1.47
C LEU A 83 22.93 17.96 1.49
N ILE A 84 23.16 17.29 2.61
CA ILE A 84 23.02 15.85 2.74
C ILE A 84 22.14 15.55 3.96
N ASP A 85 21.12 14.74 3.74
CA ASP A 85 20.46 13.98 4.79
C ASP A 85 20.71 12.49 4.47
N PRO A 86 21.51 11.80 5.30
CA PRO A 86 21.83 10.39 5.04
C PRO A 86 20.60 9.49 5.17
N ASN A 87 19.57 9.89 5.93
CA ASN A 87 18.35 9.12 6.12
C ASN A 87 17.16 10.01 6.49
N ASP A 88 16.57 10.67 5.50
CA ASP A 88 15.36 11.44 5.73
C ASP A 88 14.21 10.47 6.10
N GLY A 89 13.68 10.62 7.30
CA GLY A 89 12.66 9.72 7.85
C GLY A 89 13.16 8.67 8.83
N THR A 90 14.35 8.81 9.43
CA THR A 90 14.93 7.92 10.47
C THR A 90 13.93 7.38 11.50
N ARG A 91 12.99 8.22 11.98
CA ARG A 91 11.96 7.76 12.95
C ARG A 91 11.03 6.68 12.38
N GLY A 92 10.62 6.82 11.12
CA GLY A 92 9.81 5.81 10.43
C GLY A 92 10.60 4.53 10.25
N TYR A 93 11.82 4.64 9.73
CA TYR A 93 12.76 3.53 9.56
C TYR A 93 13.00 2.74 10.86
N LEU A 94 13.28 3.43 11.97
CA LEU A 94 13.44 2.82 13.30
C LEU A 94 12.14 2.26 13.88
N SER A 95 10.98 2.62 13.34
CA SER A 95 9.68 2.03 13.73
C SER A 95 9.33 0.79 12.91
N GLY A 96 10.09 0.46 11.86
CA GLY A 96 9.85 -0.68 10.97
C GLY A 96 9.19 -0.32 9.64
N PHE A 97 9.02 0.97 9.32
CA PHE A 97 8.65 1.39 7.97
C PHE A 97 9.80 1.06 7.01
N ARG A 98 9.46 0.49 5.85
CA ARG A 98 10.40 0.08 4.81
C ARG A 98 10.96 1.28 4.02
N GLU A 99 11.08 2.46 4.64
CA GLU A 99 11.51 3.69 3.97
C GLU A 99 12.76 4.24 4.67
N ALA A 100 13.93 3.95 4.10
CA ALA A 100 15.18 4.67 4.37
C ALA A 100 15.54 5.47 3.12
N THR A 101 15.65 6.79 3.24
CA THR A 101 15.76 7.69 2.09
C THR A 101 17.01 8.55 2.19
N VAL A 102 17.97 8.32 1.30
CA VAL A 102 19.15 9.19 1.18
C VAL A 102 18.79 10.40 0.32
N SER A 103 19.04 11.60 0.82
CA SER A 103 18.78 12.87 0.15
C SER A 103 20.09 13.64 -0.03
N ILE A 104 20.48 13.91 -1.28
CA ILE A 104 21.71 14.64 -1.61
C ILE A 104 21.37 15.74 -2.61
N ALA A 105 21.68 16.99 -2.27
CA ALA A 105 21.54 18.13 -3.16
C ALA A 105 22.87 18.84 -3.36
N LEU A 106 23.11 19.34 -4.58
CA LEU A 106 24.13 20.35 -4.86
C LEU A 106 23.43 21.71 -5.01
N VAL A 107 23.95 22.71 -4.32
CA VAL A 107 23.46 24.08 -4.37
C VAL A 107 24.55 24.97 -4.96
N ARG A 108 24.16 25.88 -5.86
CA ARG A 108 25.01 26.96 -6.39
C ARG A 108 24.47 28.29 -5.90
N GLY A 109 25.23 28.96 -5.02
CA GLY A 109 24.76 30.15 -4.31
C GLY A 109 23.57 29.82 -3.39
N GLU A 110 22.36 30.25 -3.77
CA GLU A 110 21.14 30.01 -2.97
C GLU A 110 20.14 29.07 -3.66
N VAL A 111 20.55 28.41 -4.77
CA VAL A 111 19.64 27.68 -5.66
C VAL A 111 20.11 26.23 -5.85
N PRO A 112 19.24 25.22 -5.64
CA PRO A 112 19.63 23.82 -5.77
C PRO A 112 19.69 23.43 -7.25
N VAL A 113 20.87 23.04 -7.74
CA VAL A 113 21.16 22.78 -9.16
C VAL A 113 21.22 21.29 -9.51
N LEU A 114 21.24 20.42 -8.50
CA LEU A 114 21.20 18.96 -8.63
C LEU A 114 20.54 18.36 -7.38
N GLY A 115 19.73 17.33 -7.58
CA GLY A 115 19.16 16.53 -6.49
C GLY A 115 19.19 15.05 -6.82
N VAL A 116 19.51 14.24 -5.81
CA VAL A 116 19.40 12.78 -5.80
C VAL A 116 18.57 12.39 -4.57
N VAL A 117 17.52 11.62 -4.80
CA VAL A 117 16.73 10.97 -3.74
C VAL A 117 16.77 9.47 -4.00
N HIS A 118 17.25 8.70 -3.02
CA HIS A 118 17.44 7.26 -3.13
C HIS A 118 16.74 6.55 -1.97
N ALA A 119 15.60 5.92 -2.25
CA ALA A 119 14.84 5.15 -1.27
C ALA A 119 15.25 3.67 -1.32
N ALA A 120 16.04 3.24 -0.35
CA ALA A 120 16.82 1.99 -0.40
C ALA A 120 16.07 0.73 0.07
N CYS A 121 15.07 0.90 0.93
CA CYS A 121 14.41 -0.20 1.63
C CYS A 121 12.95 -0.44 1.21
N LEU A 122 12.44 0.28 0.19
CA LEU A 122 11.00 0.51 -0.05
C LEU A 122 10.12 -0.72 0.14
N PRO A 123 8.83 -0.51 0.52
CA PRO A 123 7.88 -1.59 0.73
C PRO A 123 7.93 -2.67 -0.35
N LEU A 124 7.98 -2.27 -1.63
CA LEU A 124 7.91 -3.18 -2.77
C LEU A 124 9.23 -3.91 -3.11
N GLY A 125 10.24 -3.86 -2.25
CA GLY A 125 11.52 -4.56 -2.41
C GLY A 125 12.47 -3.98 -3.48
N GLU A 126 11.95 -3.12 -4.35
CA GLU A 126 12.69 -2.39 -5.38
C GLU A 126 13.19 -1.04 -4.86
N ILE A 127 14.45 -0.72 -5.20
CA ILE A 127 15.02 0.61 -4.96
C ILE A 127 14.31 1.61 -5.86
N ASP A 128 13.93 2.76 -5.31
CA ASP A 128 13.44 3.89 -6.10
C ASP A 128 14.41 5.07 -6.03
N GLU A 129 14.98 5.38 -7.19
CA GLU A 129 16.04 6.37 -7.34
C GLU A 129 15.58 7.47 -8.28
N PHE A 130 15.67 8.70 -7.81
CA PHE A 130 15.27 9.91 -8.53
C PHE A 130 16.45 10.83 -8.63
N TRP A 131 16.63 11.44 -9.80
CA TRP A 131 17.65 12.46 -9.93
C TRP A 131 17.36 13.46 -11.03
N TRP A 132 17.89 14.66 -10.83
CA TRP A 132 17.89 15.74 -11.80
C TRP A 132 19.10 16.64 -11.58
N ALA A 133 19.60 17.24 -12.65
CA ALA A 133 20.58 18.31 -12.60
C ALA A 133 20.31 19.32 -13.72
N GLU A 134 20.69 20.59 -13.53
CA GLU A 134 20.61 21.59 -14.60
C GLU A 134 21.30 21.07 -15.88
N GLY A 135 20.57 21.10 -17.01
CA GLY A 135 21.05 20.55 -18.29
C GLY A 135 20.72 19.08 -18.54
N HIS A 136 20.12 18.37 -17.57
CA HIS A 136 19.69 16.98 -17.72
C HIS A 136 18.17 16.83 -17.53
N PRO A 137 17.52 15.83 -18.16
CA PRO A 137 16.13 15.51 -17.88
C PRO A 137 15.99 14.87 -16.49
N LEU A 138 14.83 15.07 -15.85
CA LEU A 138 14.47 14.36 -14.62
C LEU A 138 14.38 12.86 -14.92
N ARG A 139 14.90 12.04 -14.02
CA ARG A 139 14.82 10.59 -14.14
C ARG A 139 14.33 9.91 -12.87
N ARG A 140 13.67 8.76 -13.08
CA ARG A 140 13.32 7.78 -12.04
C ARG A 140 13.73 6.41 -12.50
N ARG A 141 14.53 5.69 -11.69
CA ARG A 141 15.09 4.36 -12.03
C ARG A 141 15.73 4.33 -13.43
N GLY A 142 16.40 5.42 -13.80
CA GLY A 142 17.04 5.58 -15.11
C GLY A 142 16.12 5.93 -16.28
N ALA A 143 14.79 5.86 -16.14
CA ALA A 143 13.85 6.31 -17.17
C ALA A 143 13.68 7.84 -17.14
N ILE A 144 13.53 8.47 -18.31
CA ILE A 144 13.21 9.90 -18.42
C ILE A 144 11.76 10.11 -18.00
N VAL A 145 11.53 11.12 -17.16
CA VAL A 145 10.21 11.52 -16.71
C VAL A 145 9.82 12.83 -17.41
N PRO A 146 8.63 12.92 -18.04
CA PRO A 146 8.18 14.16 -18.65
C PRO A 146 7.92 15.25 -17.58
N PRO A 147 7.97 16.54 -17.96
CA PRO A 147 7.57 17.62 -17.06
C PRO A 147 6.14 17.44 -16.52
N LEU A 148 5.87 17.98 -15.35
CA LEU A 148 4.56 17.94 -14.72
C LEU A 148 3.54 18.75 -15.53
N GLU A 149 2.41 18.13 -15.82
CA GLU A 149 1.21 18.84 -16.21
C GLU A 149 0.48 19.36 -14.96
N ASP A 150 0.15 20.65 -14.95
CA ASP A 150 -0.61 21.26 -13.86
C ASP A 150 -2.07 20.80 -13.90
N ARG A 151 -2.72 20.71 -12.73
CA ARG A 151 -4.10 20.22 -12.60
C ARG A 151 -4.85 20.93 -11.46
N PRO A 152 -6.19 20.99 -11.48
CA PRO A 152 -6.96 21.59 -10.40
C PRO A 152 -6.86 20.77 -9.10
N TYR A 153 -7.24 21.39 -7.98
CA TYR A 153 -7.37 20.71 -6.69
C TYR A 153 -8.79 20.14 -6.53
N ASP A 154 -8.92 18.83 -6.66
CA ASP A 154 -10.19 18.09 -6.64
C ASP A 154 -10.06 16.72 -5.93
N GLU A 155 -11.11 15.88 -5.99
CA GLU A 155 -11.14 14.53 -5.41
C GLU A 155 -10.14 13.53 -6.02
N ARG A 156 -9.58 13.84 -7.19
CA ARG A 156 -8.51 13.06 -7.83
C ARG A 156 -7.12 13.48 -7.34
N THR A 157 -7.02 14.58 -6.60
CA THR A 157 -5.76 15.04 -6.01
C THR A 157 -5.29 14.04 -4.96
N ARG A 158 -4.05 13.57 -5.11
CA ARG A 158 -3.35 12.71 -4.14
C ARG A 158 -2.20 13.49 -3.52
N LEU A 159 -2.23 13.65 -2.21
CA LEU A 159 -1.19 14.34 -1.44
C LEU A 159 -0.33 13.34 -0.68
N ALA A 160 0.97 13.58 -0.59
CA ALA A 160 1.83 12.81 0.28
C ALA A 160 2.16 13.61 1.55
N ILE A 161 1.79 13.08 2.71
CA ILE A 161 1.96 13.76 4.00
C ILE A 161 2.69 12.85 4.98
N SER A 162 3.14 13.40 6.12
CA SER A 162 3.87 12.60 7.12
C SER A 162 3.06 11.37 7.55
N HIS A 163 3.74 10.23 7.73
CA HIS A 163 3.15 9.02 8.31
C HIS A 163 2.44 9.24 9.67
N ASN A 164 2.75 10.33 10.38
CA ASN A 164 2.08 10.72 11.62
C ASN A 164 0.65 11.26 11.43
N ALA A 165 0.25 11.60 10.20
CA ALA A 165 -1.11 12.04 9.91
C ALA A 165 -2.16 10.97 10.24
N ASP A 166 -1.83 9.69 10.14
CA ASP A 166 -2.72 8.59 10.54
C ASP A 166 -2.91 8.48 12.06
N GLY A 167 -2.22 9.31 12.85
CA GLY A 167 -2.52 9.51 14.26
C GLY A 167 -3.66 10.49 14.55
N SER A 168 -4.11 11.25 13.54
CA SER A 168 -5.31 12.10 13.58
C SER A 168 -5.96 12.13 12.19
N PRO A 169 -6.38 10.97 11.64
CA PRO A 169 -6.72 10.86 10.24
C PRO A 169 -7.99 11.62 9.87
N LEU A 170 -8.94 11.78 10.80
CA LEU A 170 -10.17 12.55 10.57
C LEU A 170 -9.87 14.03 10.32
N VAL A 171 -9.04 14.63 11.16
CA VAL A 171 -8.62 16.04 11.01
C VAL A 171 -7.83 16.23 9.72
N ASN A 172 -6.86 15.35 9.44
CA ASN A 172 -6.05 15.46 8.22
C ASN A 172 -6.89 15.27 6.95
N ALA A 173 -7.79 14.27 6.91
CA ALA A 173 -8.67 14.05 5.76
C ALA A 173 -9.63 15.24 5.54
N THR A 174 -10.18 15.80 6.63
CA THR A 174 -11.09 16.95 6.55
C THR A 174 -10.37 18.20 6.07
N SER A 175 -9.19 18.51 6.62
CA SER A 175 -8.42 19.71 6.25
C SER A 175 -7.90 19.66 4.81
N LEU A 176 -7.75 18.47 4.23
CA LEU A 176 -7.29 18.26 2.86
C LEU A 176 -8.42 18.04 1.84
N ALA A 177 -9.66 17.79 2.28
CA ALA A 177 -10.78 17.57 1.36
C ALA A 177 -10.94 18.70 0.32
N PRO A 178 -11.30 18.42 -0.95
CA PRO A 178 -11.64 17.09 -1.49
C PRO A 178 -10.43 16.18 -1.79
N ALA A 179 -9.19 16.67 -1.70
CA ALA A 179 -8.02 15.82 -1.93
C ALA A 179 -7.91 14.72 -0.87
N ARG A 180 -7.24 13.63 -1.25
CA ARG A 180 -6.94 12.51 -0.37
C ARG A 180 -5.44 12.37 -0.18
N TYR A 181 -5.01 11.73 0.90
CA TYR A 181 -3.60 11.65 1.25
C TYR A 181 -3.07 10.22 1.37
N LEU A 182 -1.76 10.11 1.15
CA LEU A 182 -0.91 8.96 1.44
C LEU A 182 0.03 9.33 2.59
N ALA A 183 0.14 8.44 3.57
CA ALA A 183 0.99 8.63 4.74
C ALA A 183 2.38 8.04 4.44
N ILE A 184 3.39 8.89 4.29
CA ILE A 184 4.75 8.51 3.88
C ILE A 184 5.77 9.16 4.84
N PRO A 185 6.78 8.43 5.35
CA PRO A 185 7.71 8.98 6.34
C PRO A 185 8.60 10.14 5.85
N SER A 186 9.38 9.91 4.80
CA SER A 186 10.41 10.83 4.28
C SER A 186 9.79 12.04 3.57
N LEU A 187 10.21 13.27 3.88
CA LEU A 187 9.86 14.45 3.08
C LEU A 187 10.53 14.45 1.69
N ALA A 188 11.81 14.10 1.60
CA ALA A 188 12.55 14.02 0.36
C ALA A 188 11.89 13.06 -0.63
N TYR A 189 11.48 11.87 -0.17
CA TYR A 189 10.77 10.90 -1.00
C TYR A 189 9.38 11.40 -1.41
N ARG A 190 8.62 12.05 -0.52
CA ARG A 190 7.32 12.65 -0.87
C ARG A 190 7.45 13.72 -1.95
N LEU A 191 8.49 14.56 -1.89
CA LEU A 191 8.79 15.55 -2.93
C LEU A 191 9.24 14.89 -4.24
N ALA A 192 10.01 13.80 -4.17
CA ALA A 192 10.41 13.03 -5.34
C ALA A 192 9.22 12.37 -6.06
N LEU A 193 8.28 11.78 -5.29
CA LEU A 193 7.02 11.26 -5.82
C LEU A 193 6.17 12.35 -6.49
N ALA A 194 6.16 13.56 -5.91
CA ALA A 194 5.46 14.71 -6.50
C ALA A 194 6.13 15.17 -7.80
N ALA A 195 7.47 15.19 -7.85
CA ALA A 195 8.25 15.56 -9.02
C ALA A 195 8.00 14.64 -10.22
N VAL A 196 7.69 13.36 -9.99
CA VAL A 196 7.37 12.41 -11.08
C VAL A 196 5.87 12.25 -11.34
N GLY A 197 5.04 13.01 -10.63
CA GLY A 197 3.58 13.00 -10.81
C GLY A 197 2.86 11.76 -10.28
N GLU A 198 3.52 10.93 -9.47
CA GLU A 198 2.88 9.80 -8.79
C GLU A 198 1.96 10.28 -7.64
N VAL A 199 2.29 11.44 -7.06
CA VAL A 199 1.40 12.25 -6.24
C VAL A 199 1.37 13.68 -6.77
N ASP A 200 0.40 14.47 -6.35
CA ASP A 200 0.19 15.83 -6.83
C ASP A 200 0.99 16.88 -6.07
N ALA A 201 1.11 16.69 -4.76
CA ALA A 201 1.98 17.49 -3.92
C ALA A 201 2.33 16.76 -2.61
N SER A 202 3.40 17.23 -1.98
CA SER A 202 3.83 16.89 -0.64
C SER A 202 3.48 18.03 0.31
N VAL A 203 3.05 17.68 1.53
CA VAL A 203 2.76 18.64 2.61
C VAL A 203 3.59 18.30 3.85
N SER A 204 4.43 19.22 4.30
CA SER A 204 5.11 19.14 5.59
C SER A 204 4.70 20.29 6.50
N ILE A 205 4.17 19.95 7.68
CA ILE A 205 3.77 20.92 8.71
C ILE A 205 4.65 20.84 9.97
N GLN A 206 5.76 20.11 9.90
CA GLN A 206 6.61 19.74 11.04
C GLN A 206 7.97 20.45 11.01
N SER A 207 7.98 21.69 10.51
CA SER A 207 9.14 22.57 10.47
C SER A 207 10.43 21.93 9.93
N PRO A 208 10.45 21.49 8.66
CA PRO A 208 11.58 20.78 8.07
C PRO A 208 12.81 21.68 7.92
N ARG A 209 13.98 21.05 7.96
CA ARG A 209 15.29 21.67 7.68
C ARG A 209 15.60 21.56 6.20
N ASP A 210 16.48 22.42 5.72
CA ASP A 210 16.85 22.51 4.31
C ASP A 210 17.36 21.21 3.67
N PHE A 211 18.14 20.38 4.37
CA PHE A 211 18.56 19.08 3.84
C PHE A 211 17.40 18.08 3.67
N ASP A 212 16.31 18.20 4.46
CA ASP A 212 15.10 17.37 4.33
C ASP A 212 14.37 17.61 2.98
N PHE A 213 14.57 18.77 2.33
CA PHE A 213 13.83 19.15 1.11
C PHE A 213 14.68 19.66 -0.06
N ALA A 214 15.98 19.94 0.10
CA ALA A 214 16.82 20.49 -0.96
C ALA A 214 16.90 19.59 -2.21
N ALA A 215 17.05 18.28 -2.02
CA ALA A 215 17.12 17.34 -3.14
C ALA A 215 15.77 17.25 -3.85
N GLY A 216 14.68 17.12 -3.08
CA GLY A 216 13.31 17.14 -3.61
C GLY A 216 12.96 18.45 -4.33
N HIS A 217 13.48 19.58 -3.85
CA HIS A 217 13.32 20.87 -4.52
C HIS A 217 14.04 20.91 -5.87
N ALA A 218 15.29 20.41 -5.97
CA ALA A 218 15.95 20.28 -7.26
C ALA A 218 15.14 19.41 -8.23
N LEU A 219 14.61 18.27 -7.77
CA LEU A 219 13.76 17.39 -8.61
C LEU A 219 12.52 18.13 -9.12
N LEU A 220 11.82 18.88 -8.25
CA LEU A 220 10.63 19.65 -8.63
C LEU A 220 10.98 20.80 -9.60
N ARG A 221 12.12 21.46 -9.46
CA ARG A 221 12.61 22.44 -10.45
C ARG A 221 12.78 21.77 -11.82
N GLY A 222 13.38 20.59 -11.86
CA GLY A 222 13.54 19.80 -13.08
C GLY A 222 12.23 19.32 -13.70
N ALA A 223 11.21 19.13 -12.87
CA ALA A 223 9.88 18.71 -13.29
C ALA A 223 8.97 19.86 -13.72
N GLY A 224 9.36 21.12 -13.51
CA GLY A 224 8.47 22.28 -13.68
C GLY A 224 7.44 22.46 -12.56
N GLY A 225 7.65 21.82 -11.41
CA GLY A 225 6.86 22.00 -10.19
C GLY A 225 7.29 23.22 -9.36
N ALA A 226 6.72 23.35 -8.17
CA ALA A 226 7.04 24.40 -7.22
C ALA A 226 7.34 23.82 -5.83
N VAL A 227 8.20 24.49 -5.06
CA VAL A 227 8.34 24.31 -3.60
C VAL A 227 8.18 25.67 -2.94
N LEU A 228 7.22 25.80 -2.01
CA LEU A 228 6.91 27.04 -1.32
C LEU A 228 6.90 26.85 0.21
N ASP A 229 7.33 27.90 0.92
CA ASP A 229 7.20 28.03 2.38
C ASP A 229 5.79 28.48 2.81
N GLU A 230 5.57 28.65 4.11
CA GLU A 230 4.30 29.12 4.68
C GLU A 230 3.87 30.52 4.20
N LEU A 231 4.80 31.33 3.68
CA LEU A 231 4.52 32.67 3.13
C LEU A 231 4.39 32.65 1.60
N GLY A 232 4.37 31.47 0.98
CA GLY A 232 4.26 31.31 -0.47
C GLY A 232 5.54 31.68 -1.23
N ARG A 233 6.70 31.66 -0.58
CA ARG A 233 8.00 32.01 -1.17
C ARG A 233 8.80 30.74 -1.48
N GLU A 234 9.53 30.76 -2.58
CA GLU A 234 10.49 29.71 -2.92
C GLU A 234 11.67 29.71 -1.91
N PRO A 235 12.00 28.57 -1.27
CA PRO A 235 13.10 28.50 -0.32
C PRO A 235 14.47 28.86 -0.93
N ARG A 236 15.27 29.60 -0.17
CA ARG A 236 16.68 29.93 -0.46
C ARG A 236 17.60 29.23 0.53
N TYR A 237 18.79 28.86 0.07
CA TYR A 237 19.73 28.04 0.83
C TYR A 237 20.99 28.82 1.23
N SER A 238 21.66 28.38 2.30
CA SER A 238 22.94 28.94 2.72
C SER A 238 23.96 27.83 3.01
N ALA A 239 25.21 28.09 2.64
CA ALA A 239 26.36 27.24 2.95
C ALA A 239 26.79 27.35 4.42
N HIS A 240 26.39 28.42 5.11
CA HIS A 240 26.85 28.76 6.45
C HIS A 240 25.77 28.65 7.53
N GLU A 241 24.50 28.73 7.13
CA GLU A 241 23.38 28.76 8.06
C GLU A 241 22.35 27.70 7.66
N GLN A 242 21.95 26.87 8.62
CA GLN A 242 20.83 25.97 8.44
C GLN A 242 19.51 26.75 8.44
N ARG A 243 18.75 26.61 7.37
CA ARG A 243 17.40 27.14 7.24
C ARG A 243 16.39 26.11 7.75
N ARG A 244 15.35 26.59 8.41
CA ARG A 244 14.18 25.82 8.83
C ARG A 244 12.93 26.55 8.35
N LEU A 245 12.04 25.83 7.68
CA LEU A 245 10.74 26.37 7.30
C LEU A 245 9.72 26.11 8.41
N VAL A 246 8.59 26.82 8.44
CA VAL A 246 7.46 26.39 9.28
C VAL A 246 6.72 25.29 8.54
N PHE A 247 6.34 25.55 7.29
CA PHE A 247 5.70 24.61 6.37
C PHE A 247 6.52 24.45 5.09
N CYS A 248 6.38 23.29 4.45
CA CYS A 248 6.94 23.05 3.12
C CYS A 248 5.88 22.37 2.26
N PHE A 249 5.50 23.02 1.17
CA PHE A 249 4.57 22.51 0.17
C PHE A 249 5.32 22.34 -1.14
N GLY A 250 5.28 21.16 -1.74
CA GLY A 250 6.01 20.93 -3.00
C GLY A 250 5.28 20.00 -3.96
N GLY A 251 5.15 20.39 -5.23
CA GLY A 251 4.37 19.64 -6.21
C GLY A 251 3.89 20.49 -7.37
N ARG A 252 2.69 20.17 -7.88
CA ARG A 252 2.04 20.91 -8.95
C ARG A 252 1.74 22.34 -8.54
N PRO A 253 2.04 23.36 -9.37
CA PRO A 253 1.87 24.75 -8.98
C PRO A 253 0.46 25.11 -8.51
N SER A 254 -0.60 24.64 -9.19
CA SER A 254 -1.98 24.96 -8.79
C SER A 254 -2.40 24.27 -7.49
N VAL A 255 -1.97 23.03 -7.27
CA VAL A 255 -2.21 22.28 -6.04
C VAL A 255 -1.47 22.93 -4.86
N VAL A 256 -0.20 23.30 -5.04
CA VAL A 256 0.60 23.97 -4.01
C VAL A 256 0.00 25.33 -3.61
N ARG A 257 -0.51 26.11 -4.57
CA ARG A 257 -1.19 27.39 -4.26
C ARG A 257 -2.46 27.20 -3.45
N GLU A 258 -3.20 26.12 -3.70
CA GLU A 258 -4.41 25.82 -2.92
C GLU A 258 -4.05 25.39 -1.49
N LEU A 259 -2.97 24.61 -1.31
CA LEU A 259 -2.48 24.22 0.01
C LEU A 259 -2.14 25.43 0.90
N LEU A 260 -1.57 26.50 0.34
CA LEU A 260 -1.28 27.75 1.07
C LEU A 260 -2.52 28.41 1.70
N ARG A 261 -3.72 28.09 1.22
CA ARG A 261 -4.98 28.66 1.73
C ARG A 261 -5.59 27.83 2.86
N ARG A 262 -5.00 26.67 3.18
CA ARG A 262 -5.51 25.75 4.19
C ARG A 262 -5.00 26.11 5.59
N ASP A 263 -5.86 25.91 6.59
CA ASP A 263 -5.53 26.13 8.00
C ASP A 263 -4.77 24.93 8.58
N PHE A 264 -3.46 24.89 8.36
CA PHE A 264 -2.59 23.86 8.92
C PHE A 264 -2.24 24.08 10.40
N ASP A 265 -2.46 25.29 10.93
CA ASP A 265 -2.28 25.54 12.37
C ASP A 265 -3.37 24.83 13.17
N ALA A 266 -4.61 24.81 12.69
CA ALA A 266 -5.67 23.97 13.26
C ALA A 266 -5.32 22.48 13.27
N VAL A 267 -4.69 21.98 12.19
CA VAL A 267 -4.24 20.58 12.12
C VAL A 267 -3.16 20.29 13.16
N LYS A 268 -2.21 21.22 13.36
CA LYS A 268 -1.14 21.07 14.38
C LYS A 268 -1.66 21.16 15.81
N ALA A 269 -2.68 21.99 16.03
CA ALA A 269 -3.30 22.18 17.34
C ALA A 269 -4.25 21.04 17.71
N ALA A 270 -4.69 20.25 16.74
CA ALA A 270 -5.60 19.14 16.98
C ALA A 270 -4.99 18.11 17.95
N PRO A 271 -5.79 17.58 18.90
CA PRO A 271 -5.32 16.53 19.78
C PRO A 271 -4.92 15.30 18.95
N TYR A 272 -3.80 14.70 19.32
CA TYR A 272 -3.41 13.41 18.78
C TYR A 272 -4.46 12.38 19.20
N GLU A 273 -5.11 11.71 18.25
CA GLU A 273 -6.01 10.60 18.58
C GLU A 273 -5.13 9.47 19.14
N PRO A 274 -5.55 8.74 20.19
CA PRO A 274 -4.69 7.76 20.85
C PRO A 274 -3.96 6.86 19.85
N ARG A 275 -2.67 6.52 20.09
CA ARG A 275 -1.74 5.78 19.20
C ARG A 275 -2.21 4.37 18.74
N GLN A 276 -3.46 4.02 19.03
CA GLN A 276 -4.17 2.80 18.71
C GLN A 276 -5.67 3.11 18.54
N ALA A 277 -6.03 4.14 17.76
CA ALA A 277 -7.40 4.24 17.27
C ALA A 277 -7.74 2.87 16.64
N PRO A 278 -8.79 2.16 17.09
CA PRO A 278 -9.00 0.77 16.70
C PRO A 278 -9.10 0.67 15.19
N GLY A 279 -8.10 0.05 14.55
CA GLY A 279 -8.11 -0.22 13.12
C GLY A 279 -6.79 -0.09 12.39
N VAL A 280 -6.07 1.03 12.50
CA VAL A 280 -4.92 1.29 11.62
C VAL A 280 -3.63 0.80 12.25
N LEU A 281 -3.04 -0.24 11.67
CA LEU A 281 -1.77 -0.82 12.10
C LEU A 281 -0.59 0.03 11.64
N ARG A 282 0.51 -0.10 12.39
CA ARG A 282 1.83 0.40 11.99
C ARG A 282 2.81 -0.77 11.92
N PRO A 283 3.83 -0.69 11.05
CA PRO A 283 4.90 -1.65 11.05
C PRO A 283 5.57 -1.75 12.42
N VAL A 284 6.15 -2.90 12.72
CA VAL A 284 6.87 -3.15 13.97
C VAL A 284 8.32 -3.49 13.64
N ARG A 285 9.24 -2.67 14.16
CA ARG A 285 10.68 -2.88 14.03
C ARG A 285 11.07 -4.34 14.31
N GLY A 286 11.82 -4.92 13.38
CA GLY A 286 12.38 -6.26 13.52
C GLY A 286 11.38 -7.41 13.32
N ARG A 287 10.11 -7.10 12.97
CA ARG A 287 9.10 -8.11 12.61
C ARG A 287 8.81 -8.15 11.10
N ASN A 288 9.46 -7.32 10.32
CA ASN A 288 9.33 -7.28 8.86
C ASN A 288 9.75 -8.61 8.21
N GLU A 289 9.06 -9.02 7.14
CA GLU A 289 9.44 -10.19 6.32
C GLU A 289 10.79 -9.96 5.62
N PRO A 290 11.83 -10.75 5.95
CA PRO A 290 13.16 -10.58 5.37
C PRO A 290 13.24 -10.95 3.88
N ASP A 291 12.39 -11.85 3.37
CA ASP A 291 12.36 -12.18 1.95
C ASP A 291 11.52 -11.14 1.16
N PRO A 292 12.16 -10.28 0.33
CA PRO A 292 11.44 -9.25 -0.42
C PRO A 292 10.47 -9.84 -1.44
N GLY A 293 10.72 -11.03 -1.98
CA GLY A 293 9.83 -11.70 -2.92
C GLY A 293 8.57 -12.23 -2.24
N VAL A 294 8.70 -12.81 -1.04
CA VAL A 294 7.54 -13.25 -0.24
C VAL A 294 6.69 -12.03 0.15
N TYR A 295 7.33 -10.96 0.63
CA TYR A 295 6.62 -9.73 0.98
C TYR A 295 5.90 -9.12 -0.23
N ASP A 296 6.57 -8.99 -1.37
CA ASP A 296 5.99 -8.37 -2.56
C ASP A 296 4.76 -9.14 -3.07
N ARG A 297 4.81 -10.47 -3.08
CA ARG A 297 3.68 -11.32 -3.49
C ARG A 297 2.56 -11.34 -2.45
N ALA A 298 2.87 -11.36 -1.16
CA ALA A 298 1.87 -11.26 -0.09
C ALA A 298 1.14 -9.91 -0.10
N LEU A 299 1.88 -8.81 -0.22
CA LEU A 299 1.31 -7.48 -0.36
C LEU A 299 0.53 -7.35 -1.67
N GLY A 300 1.03 -7.99 -2.73
CA GLY A 300 0.34 -8.11 -4.01
C GLY A 300 -1.01 -8.81 -3.88
N ALA A 301 -1.09 -9.89 -3.10
CA ALA A 301 -2.35 -10.58 -2.81
C ALA A 301 -3.38 -9.66 -2.14
N LEU A 302 -2.97 -8.89 -1.13
CA LEU A 302 -3.86 -7.94 -0.48
C LEU A 302 -4.30 -6.84 -1.46
N TYR A 303 -3.37 -6.13 -2.10
CA TYR A 303 -3.74 -5.09 -3.08
C TYR A 303 -4.60 -5.65 -4.20
N GLY A 304 -4.32 -6.85 -4.67
CA GLY A 304 -5.08 -7.54 -5.68
C GLY A 304 -6.54 -7.75 -5.28
N LEU A 305 -6.78 -8.19 -4.04
CA LEU A 305 -8.11 -8.30 -3.46
C LEU A 305 -8.82 -6.94 -3.44
N PHE A 306 -8.21 -5.92 -2.83
CA PHE A 306 -8.87 -4.61 -2.65
C PHE A 306 -9.07 -3.85 -3.96
N ILE A 307 -8.16 -3.98 -4.93
CA ILE A 307 -8.35 -3.43 -6.28
C ILE A 307 -9.45 -4.19 -7.01
N GLY A 308 -9.48 -5.52 -6.89
CA GLY A 308 -10.51 -6.37 -7.48
C GLY A 308 -11.92 -6.03 -6.97
N ASP A 309 -12.08 -5.98 -5.65
CA ASP A 309 -13.30 -5.52 -4.96
C ASP A 309 -13.71 -4.13 -5.45
N ALA A 310 -12.86 -3.12 -5.25
CA ALA A 310 -13.22 -1.74 -5.55
C ALA A 310 -13.55 -1.52 -7.04
N TRP A 311 -12.75 -2.09 -7.96
CA TRP A 311 -12.99 -1.96 -9.40
C TRP A 311 -14.18 -2.79 -9.86
N GLY A 312 -14.33 -4.02 -9.36
CA GLY A 312 -15.45 -4.89 -9.70
C GLY A 312 -16.78 -4.32 -9.22
N SER A 313 -16.82 -3.64 -8.07
CA SER A 313 -18.02 -3.03 -7.50
C SER A 313 -18.61 -1.93 -8.38
N GLU A 314 -17.83 -1.34 -9.29
CA GLU A 314 -18.31 -0.35 -10.27
C GLU A 314 -19.28 -0.94 -11.29
N TYR A 315 -19.22 -2.26 -11.51
CA TYR A 315 -19.94 -2.99 -12.55
C TYR A 315 -20.85 -4.11 -12.00
N GLU A 316 -21.02 -4.19 -10.69
CA GLU A 316 -21.79 -5.26 -10.07
C GLU A 316 -23.25 -5.25 -10.58
N PHE A 317 -23.80 -6.45 -10.80
CA PHE A 317 -25.13 -6.72 -11.35
C PHE A 317 -25.33 -6.32 -12.81
N MET A 318 -24.28 -5.90 -13.52
CA MET A 318 -24.34 -5.63 -14.95
C MET A 318 -24.08 -6.90 -15.77
N ARG A 319 -24.68 -6.99 -16.95
CA ARG A 319 -24.37 -8.02 -17.94
C ARG A 319 -23.09 -7.69 -18.70
N ALA A 320 -22.44 -8.72 -19.25
CA ALA A 320 -21.24 -8.55 -20.07
C ALA A 320 -21.47 -7.57 -21.24
N GLU A 321 -22.66 -7.56 -21.84
CA GLU A 321 -22.99 -6.64 -22.94
C GLU A 321 -23.13 -5.18 -22.49
N GLU A 322 -23.52 -4.94 -21.23
CA GLU A 322 -23.67 -3.60 -20.66
C GLU A 322 -22.30 -3.01 -20.27
N ILE A 323 -21.36 -3.86 -19.87
CA ILE A 323 -19.99 -3.49 -19.52
C ILE A 323 -19.15 -3.27 -20.79
N GLY A 324 -19.33 -4.12 -21.80
CA GLY A 324 -18.55 -4.11 -23.04
C GLY A 324 -17.18 -4.80 -22.93
N ALA A 325 -16.41 -4.79 -24.03
CA ALA A 325 -15.21 -5.62 -24.22
C ALA A 325 -14.03 -5.33 -23.26
N ALA A 326 -14.14 -4.31 -22.42
CA ALA A 326 -13.37 -4.08 -21.20
C ALA A 326 -13.69 -2.66 -20.72
N PRO A 327 -13.87 -2.42 -19.42
CA PRO A 327 -13.66 -1.09 -18.89
C PRO A 327 -12.17 -0.75 -19.03
N HIS A 328 -11.82 -0.04 -20.10
CA HIS A 328 -10.53 0.60 -20.33
C HIS A 328 -9.29 -0.33 -20.43
N LEU A 329 -9.04 -0.90 -21.62
CA LEU A 329 -7.70 -1.37 -22.04
C LEU A 329 -6.66 -0.21 -22.20
N GLY A 330 -6.76 0.81 -21.35
CA GLY A 330 -5.92 2.01 -21.25
C GLY A 330 -5.51 2.29 -19.80
N GLU A 331 -5.34 3.56 -19.40
CA GLU A 331 -5.07 3.90 -17.99
C GLU A 331 -6.32 3.67 -17.12
N VAL A 332 -6.38 2.53 -16.44
CA VAL A 332 -7.44 2.21 -15.47
C VAL A 332 -7.44 3.26 -14.35
N VAL A 333 -8.60 3.87 -14.12
CA VAL A 333 -8.85 4.82 -13.03
C VAL A 333 -10.08 4.35 -12.27
N LEU A 334 -9.92 4.06 -10.98
CA LEU A 334 -11.05 3.71 -10.11
C LEU A 334 -11.89 4.97 -9.86
N ALA A 335 -13.20 4.84 -10.02
CA ALA A 335 -14.18 5.91 -9.84
C ALA A 335 -15.06 5.71 -8.60
N GLY A 336 -15.17 4.48 -8.09
CA GLY A 336 -16.10 4.11 -7.02
C GLY A 336 -17.44 3.61 -7.57
N SER A 337 -18.19 2.88 -6.75
CA SER A 337 -19.41 2.20 -7.18
C SER A 337 -20.61 3.12 -7.11
N ARG A 338 -21.29 3.28 -8.25
CA ARG A 338 -22.59 3.96 -8.29
C ARG A 338 -23.70 3.12 -7.65
N ALA A 339 -23.64 1.79 -7.78
CA ALA A 339 -24.64 0.90 -7.19
C ALA A 339 -24.64 1.00 -5.66
N HIS A 340 -23.44 1.13 -5.07
CA HIS A 340 -23.26 1.20 -3.63
C HIS A 340 -23.09 2.60 -3.07
N GLY A 341 -22.73 3.60 -3.89
CA GLY A 341 -22.37 4.94 -3.43
C GLY A 341 -21.00 4.99 -2.75
N THR A 342 -20.04 4.19 -3.22
CA THR A 342 -18.68 4.14 -2.65
C THR A 342 -17.77 5.18 -3.31
N ILE A 343 -16.81 5.70 -2.56
CA ILE A 343 -15.71 6.49 -3.15
C ILE A 343 -14.72 5.57 -3.86
N SER A 344 -13.88 6.13 -4.72
CA SER A 344 -12.81 5.38 -5.38
C SER A 344 -11.87 4.67 -4.37
N GLY A 345 -11.66 3.37 -4.58
CA GLY A 345 -10.83 2.51 -3.73
C GLY A 345 -11.46 2.07 -2.40
N GLN A 346 -12.71 2.45 -2.11
CA GLN A 346 -13.42 1.97 -0.92
C GLN A 346 -13.89 0.52 -1.13
N PRO A 347 -13.60 -0.40 -0.18
CA PRO A 347 -14.00 -1.81 -0.28
C PRO A 347 -15.51 -2.01 -0.03
N THR A 348 -16.05 -3.11 -0.56
CA THR A 348 -17.37 -3.69 -0.22
C THR A 348 -17.22 -4.75 0.89
N ASP A 349 -18.16 -5.69 1.02
CA ASP A 349 -18.11 -6.75 2.02
C ASP A 349 -16.92 -7.70 1.83
N ASP A 350 -16.43 -7.90 0.61
CA ASP A 350 -15.21 -8.67 0.30
C ASP A 350 -14.01 -8.16 1.09
N GLY A 351 -13.63 -6.91 0.86
CA GLY A 351 -12.50 -6.25 1.50
C GLY A 351 -12.77 -5.95 2.97
N GLU A 352 -13.98 -5.57 3.36
CA GLU A 352 -14.31 -5.27 4.76
C GLU A 352 -14.27 -6.51 5.67
N LEU A 353 -14.77 -7.66 5.22
CA LEU A 353 -14.63 -8.92 5.96
C LEU A 353 -13.18 -9.42 5.96
N ALA A 354 -12.45 -9.26 4.84
CA ALA A 354 -11.03 -9.59 4.79
C ALA A 354 -10.22 -8.75 5.80
N LEU A 355 -10.49 -7.45 5.88
CA LEU A 355 -9.90 -6.54 6.87
C LEU A 355 -10.25 -6.95 8.30
N SER A 356 -11.48 -7.36 8.55
CA SER A 356 -11.94 -7.80 9.88
C SER A 356 -11.21 -9.08 10.32
N LEU A 357 -11.10 -10.06 9.41
CA LEU A 357 -10.31 -11.28 9.61
C LEU A 357 -8.84 -10.97 9.88
N ALA A 358 -8.21 -10.19 9.00
CA ALA A 358 -6.80 -9.87 9.08
C ALA A 358 -6.43 -9.18 10.39
N ARG A 359 -7.20 -8.18 10.80
CA ARG A 359 -6.98 -7.48 12.08
C ARG A 359 -7.18 -8.41 13.27
N ARG A 360 -8.16 -9.33 13.19
CA ARG A 360 -8.38 -10.29 14.27
C ARG A 360 -7.23 -11.28 14.41
N LEU A 361 -6.72 -11.83 13.31
CA LEU A 361 -5.52 -12.68 13.27
C LEU A 361 -4.31 -11.98 13.89
N VAL A 362 -4.07 -10.72 13.51
CA VAL A 362 -2.96 -9.93 14.07
C VAL A 362 -3.14 -9.67 15.57
N THR A 363 -4.36 -9.35 16.01
CA THR A 363 -4.64 -9.06 17.42
C THR A 363 -4.49 -10.30 18.31
N VAL A 364 -4.94 -11.46 17.82
CA VAL A 364 -4.87 -12.74 18.55
C VAL A 364 -3.48 -13.39 18.42
N GLY A 365 -2.78 -13.16 17.31
CA GLY A 365 -1.54 -13.85 16.97
C GLY A 365 -1.73 -15.29 16.49
N ALA A 366 -2.97 -15.71 16.23
CA ALA A 366 -3.35 -17.04 15.74
C ALA A 366 -4.76 -16.99 15.12
N PHE A 367 -5.18 -18.08 14.47
CA PHE A 367 -6.59 -18.27 14.12
C PHE A 367 -7.35 -18.83 15.32
N ASP A 368 -8.46 -18.19 15.64
CA ASP A 368 -9.43 -18.64 16.64
C ASP A 368 -10.84 -18.42 16.07
N ALA A 369 -11.63 -19.48 15.99
CA ALA A 369 -12.91 -19.48 15.28
C ALA A 369 -13.95 -18.56 15.94
N GLU A 370 -14.06 -18.57 17.27
CA GLU A 370 -15.00 -17.75 18.01
C GLU A 370 -14.59 -16.27 17.96
N ALA A 371 -13.31 -15.99 18.18
CA ALA A 371 -12.70 -14.69 18.03
C ALA A 371 -12.91 -14.09 16.63
N THR A 372 -12.79 -14.90 15.59
CA THR A 372 -12.99 -14.50 14.19
C THR A 372 -14.47 -14.21 13.92
N LEU A 373 -15.37 -15.08 14.39
CA LEU A 373 -16.81 -14.86 14.28
C LEU A 373 -17.26 -13.59 15.00
N HIS A 374 -16.68 -13.26 16.16
CA HIS A 374 -16.91 -11.99 16.83
C HIS A 374 -16.50 -10.79 15.99
N ALA A 375 -15.36 -10.85 15.30
CA ALA A 375 -14.93 -9.77 14.40
C ALA A 375 -15.89 -9.60 13.20
N TYR A 376 -16.44 -10.69 12.69
CA TYR A 376 -17.48 -10.62 11.65
C TYR A 376 -18.81 -10.10 12.19
N ALA A 377 -19.19 -10.42 13.42
CA ALA A 377 -20.36 -9.85 14.09
C ALA A 377 -20.18 -8.33 14.34
N ASP A 378 -19.00 -7.91 14.81
CA ASP A 378 -18.63 -6.49 14.93
C ASP A 378 -18.80 -5.75 13.60
N TRP A 379 -18.33 -6.34 12.50
CA TRP A 379 -18.53 -5.81 11.16
C TRP A 379 -20.02 -5.73 10.79
N PHE A 380 -20.79 -6.81 11.00
CA PHE A 380 -22.22 -6.84 10.69
C PHE A 380 -23.01 -5.75 11.45
N GLU A 381 -22.66 -5.50 12.71
CA GLU A 381 -23.28 -4.47 13.56
C GLU A 381 -23.02 -3.04 13.07
N THR A 382 -21.99 -2.82 12.23
CA THR A 382 -21.78 -1.53 11.56
C THR A 382 -22.78 -1.23 10.44
N SER A 383 -23.75 -2.13 10.21
CA SER A 383 -24.76 -2.02 9.14
C SER A 383 -24.10 -1.85 7.76
N PRO A 384 -23.40 -2.88 7.24
CA PRO A 384 -22.73 -2.80 5.95
C PRO A 384 -23.74 -2.56 4.81
N PHE A 385 -23.28 -1.89 3.76
CA PHE A 385 -24.13 -1.52 2.61
C PHE A 385 -24.18 -2.61 1.53
N SER A 386 -23.18 -3.50 1.50
CA SER A 386 -23.16 -4.74 0.73
C SER A 386 -23.16 -5.92 1.71
N LEU A 387 -23.96 -6.95 1.43
CA LEU A 387 -24.07 -8.13 2.29
C LEU A 387 -24.81 -9.28 1.59
N GLY A 388 -24.10 -10.39 1.36
CA GLY A 388 -24.70 -11.64 0.88
C GLY A 388 -25.69 -12.29 1.87
N LYS A 389 -26.76 -12.91 1.35
CA LYS A 389 -27.84 -13.53 2.16
C LYS A 389 -27.35 -14.62 3.12
N THR A 390 -26.46 -15.50 2.66
CA THR A 390 -25.90 -16.59 3.48
C THR A 390 -25.10 -16.02 4.67
N THR A 391 -24.24 -15.04 4.39
CA THR A 391 -23.48 -14.29 5.41
C THR A 391 -24.42 -13.57 6.39
N ALA A 392 -25.43 -12.87 5.87
CA ALA A 392 -26.42 -12.15 6.70
C ALA A 392 -27.13 -13.06 7.71
N ARG A 393 -27.51 -14.26 7.26
CA ARG A 393 -28.20 -15.25 8.10
C ARG A 393 -27.32 -15.74 9.24
N ALA A 394 -26.08 -16.13 8.94
CA ALA A 394 -25.14 -16.64 9.92
C ALA A 394 -24.67 -15.55 10.92
N LEU A 395 -24.38 -14.34 10.44
CA LEU A 395 -23.90 -13.24 11.27
C LEU A 395 -25.03 -12.54 12.03
N GLY A 396 -26.25 -12.51 11.50
CA GLY A 396 -27.42 -12.02 12.23
C GLY A 396 -27.70 -12.87 13.47
N ALA A 397 -27.62 -14.20 13.35
CA ALA A 397 -27.74 -15.12 14.47
C ALA A 397 -26.59 -14.95 15.49
N ALA A 398 -25.36 -14.79 14.99
CA ALA A 398 -24.19 -14.52 15.83
C ALA A 398 -24.34 -13.21 16.64
N SER A 399 -24.77 -12.12 15.99
CA SER A 399 -24.97 -10.82 16.63
C SER A 399 -26.11 -10.87 17.66
N SER A 400 -27.22 -11.54 17.35
CA SER A 400 -28.30 -11.74 18.33
C SER A 400 -27.85 -12.56 19.55
N ALA A 401 -27.17 -13.68 19.33
CA ALA A 401 -26.65 -14.50 20.43
C ALA A 401 -25.66 -13.73 21.31
N ARG A 402 -24.81 -12.89 20.71
CA ARG A 402 -23.89 -12.01 21.44
C ARG A 402 -24.65 -11.01 22.31
N ALA A 403 -25.69 -10.37 21.78
CA ALA A 403 -26.53 -9.43 22.52
C ALA A 403 -27.21 -10.10 23.73
N ASP A 404 -27.57 -11.38 23.58
CA ASP A 404 -28.21 -12.19 24.62
C ASP A 404 -27.21 -12.88 25.58
N GLY A 405 -25.90 -12.73 25.37
CA GLY A 405 -24.86 -13.40 26.16
C GLY A 405 -24.81 -14.93 25.96
N ALA A 406 -25.32 -15.42 24.84
CA ALA A 406 -25.35 -16.82 24.44
C ALA A 406 -24.10 -17.23 23.62
N ASP A 407 -23.96 -18.54 23.37
CA ASP A 407 -22.89 -19.10 22.54
C ASP A 407 -23.06 -18.67 21.08
N VAL A 408 -22.19 -17.74 20.66
CA VAL A 408 -22.20 -17.12 19.33
C VAL A 408 -21.88 -18.14 18.23
N LEU A 409 -20.94 -19.07 18.49
CA LEU A 409 -20.52 -20.07 17.52
C LEU A 409 -21.61 -21.11 17.28
N ALA A 410 -22.26 -21.58 18.34
CA ALA A 410 -23.38 -22.50 18.25
C ALA A 410 -24.56 -21.88 17.51
N ALA A 411 -24.90 -20.62 17.81
CA ALA A 411 -26.00 -19.91 17.15
C ALA A 411 -25.75 -19.70 15.66
N SER A 412 -24.54 -19.27 15.29
CA SER A 412 -24.18 -19.07 13.88
C SER A 412 -24.22 -20.38 13.09
N ARG A 413 -23.65 -21.46 13.64
CA ARG A 413 -23.69 -22.79 13.01
C ARG A 413 -25.11 -23.33 12.85
N ALA A 414 -25.97 -23.14 13.85
CA ALA A 414 -27.36 -23.57 13.78
C ALA A 414 -28.17 -22.78 12.74
N ALA A 415 -27.81 -21.51 12.52
CA ALA A 415 -28.46 -20.67 11.53
C ALA A 415 -27.89 -20.82 10.12
N ALA A 416 -26.65 -21.28 9.96
CA ALA A 416 -25.98 -21.34 8.66
C ALA A 416 -26.76 -22.18 7.63
N ASP A 417 -26.74 -21.73 6.38
CA ASP A 417 -27.38 -22.44 5.27
C ASP A 417 -26.44 -23.55 4.77
N VAL A 418 -26.80 -24.80 5.03
CA VAL A 418 -26.01 -25.99 4.67
C VAL A 418 -26.10 -26.37 3.20
N GLU A 419 -27.08 -25.83 2.47
CA GLU A 419 -27.29 -26.10 1.03
C GLU A 419 -26.64 -25.01 0.15
N SER A 420 -26.34 -23.86 0.73
CA SER A 420 -25.78 -22.71 -0.01
C SER A 420 -24.34 -22.94 -0.45
N GLN A 421 -24.09 -22.80 -1.75
CA GLN A 421 -22.75 -22.86 -2.37
C GLN A 421 -22.22 -21.46 -2.71
N ALA A 422 -22.48 -20.48 -1.84
CA ALA A 422 -22.09 -19.10 -2.06
C ALA A 422 -20.58 -18.85 -1.84
N ASN A 423 -20.03 -17.85 -2.53
CA ASN A 423 -18.63 -17.44 -2.50
C ASN A 423 -18.23 -16.58 -1.28
N GLY A 424 -19.18 -16.21 -0.41
CA GLY A 424 -18.96 -15.26 0.69
C GLY A 424 -17.94 -15.66 1.78
N ALA A 425 -17.51 -16.93 1.81
CA ALA A 425 -16.35 -17.36 2.62
C ALA A 425 -15.02 -17.19 1.88
N THR A 426 -14.98 -17.51 0.58
CA THR A 426 -13.76 -17.47 -0.23
C THR A 426 -13.25 -16.05 -0.46
N MET A 427 -14.17 -15.10 -0.65
CA MET A 427 -13.83 -13.72 -0.92
C MET A 427 -13.03 -13.01 0.17
N ARG A 428 -13.27 -13.39 1.44
CA ARG A 428 -12.63 -12.79 2.62
C ARG A 428 -11.36 -13.52 3.08
N ALA A 429 -11.04 -14.67 2.49
CA ALA A 429 -10.12 -15.65 3.10
C ALA A 429 -8.63 -15.33 2.89
N ALA A 430 -8.27 -14.48 1.92
CA ALA A 430 -6.87 -14.22 1.53
C ALA A 430 -5.89 -13.94 2.70
N PRO A 431 -6.27 -13.20 3.76
CA PRO A 431 -5.40 -12.99 4.93
C PRO A 431 -4.88 -14.28 5.59
N LEU A 432 -5.61 -15.40 5.51
CA LEU A 432 -5.18 -16.69 6.05
C LEU A 432 -3.96 -17.24 5.31
N ALA A 433 -3.90 -17.08 3.98
CA ALA A 433 -2.76 -17.53 3.20
C ALA A 433 -1.46 -16.80 3.60
N LEU A 434 -1.57 -15.51 3.96
CA LEU A 434 -0.45 -14.71 4.48
C LEU A 434 -0.09 -15.14 5.90
N ALA A 435 -1.07 -15.22 6.80
CA ALA A 435 -0.87 -15.57 8.21
C ALA A 435 -0.19 -16.93 8.39
N PHE A 436 -0.52 -17.88 7.51
CA PHE A 436 -0.02 -19.25 7.52
C PHE A 436 0.95 -19.55 6.36
N ALA A 437 1.54 -18.52 5.74
CA ALA A 437 2.51 -18.69 4.65
C ALA A 437 3.68 -19.60 5.07
N HIS A 438 4.14 -19.45 6.31
CA HIS A 438 5.27 -20.18 6.87
C HIS A 438 4.87 -21.42 7.68
N ALA A 439 3.58 -21.72 7.79
CA ALA A 439 3.05 -22.87 8.53
C ALA A 439 3.03 -24.15 7.68
N ASP A 440 2.72 -25.27 8.34
CA ASP A 440 2.41 -26.55 7.70
C ASP A 440 1.11 -26.47 6.88
N GLU A 441 1.06 -27.17 5.75
CA GLU A 441 -0.08 -27.12 4.83
C GLU A 441 -1.35 -27.73 5.46
N ASP A 442 -1.24 -28.76 6.29
CA ASP A 442 -2.41 -29.35 6.96
C ASP A 442 -3.04 -28.39 7.97
N LEU A 443 -2.23 -27.51 8.58
CA LEU A 443 -2.75 -26.46 9.46
C LEU A 443 -3.53 -25.42 8.67
N LEU A 444 -3.00 -24.94 7.54
CA LEU A 444 -3.72 -24.02 6.65
C LEU A 444 -5.05 -24.63 6.19
N ASP A 445 -5.04 -25.91 5.84
CA ASP A 445 -6.21 -26.66 5.41
C ASP A 445 -7.31 -26.75 6.47
N ARG A 446 -6.95 -26.97 7.73
CA ARG A 446 -7.92 -26.98 8.83
C ARG A 446 -8.52 -25.60 9.05
N VAL A 447 -7.66 -24.58 9.14
CA VAL A 447 -8.07 -23.19 9.34
C VAL A 447 -8.96 -22.69 8.20
N ALA A 448 -8.64 -23.04 6.95
CA ALA A 448 -9.43 -22.72 5.77
C ALA A 448 -10.87 -23.24 5.87
N ARG A 449 -11.03 -24.49 6.32
CA ARG A 449 -12.35 -25.11 6.51
C ARG A 449 -13.08 -24.52 7.71
N GLU A 450 -12.38 -24.29 8.82
CA GLU A 450 -12.98 -23.71 10.02
C GLU A 450 -13.52 -22.30 9.75
N ASP A 451 -12.76 -21.44 9.06
CA ASP A 451 -13.19 -20.09 8.66
C ASP A 451 -14.42 -20.12 7.75
N ALA A 452 -14.41 -20.98 6.72
CA ALA A 452 -15.54 -21.12 5.83
C ALA A 452 -16.79 -21.60 6.57
N ALA A 453 -16.65 -22.59 7.46
CA ALA A 453 -17.74 -23.17 8.23
C ALA A 453 -18.39 -22.19 9.23
N LEU A 454 -17.76 -21.05 9.53
CA LEU A 454 -18.38 -20.01 10.34
C LEU A 454 -19.67 -19.46 9.71
N THR A 455 -19.75 -19.41 8.38
CA THR A 455 -20.94 -18.87 7.68
C THR A 455 -21.41 -19.70 6.49
N HIS A 456 -20.53 -20.51 5.89
CA HIS A 456 -20.77 -21.32 4.68
C HIS A 456 -20.32 -22.78 4.91
N PRO A 457 -21.06 -23.60 5.68
CA PRO A 457 -20.65 -24.95 6.04
C PRO A 457 -20.79 -25.98 4.91
N HIS A 458 -21.36 -25.61 3.76
CA HIS A 458 -21.51 -26.51 2.63
C HIS A 458 -20.13 -27.04 2.16
N PRO A 459 -19.95 -28.35 1.91
CA PRO A 459 -18.66 -28.94 1.52
C PRO A 459 -17.96 -28.25 0.34
N ALA A 460 -18.71 -27.84 -0.69
CA ALA A 460 -18.18 -27.05 -1.80
C ALA A 460 -17.47 -25.75 -1.35
N CYS A 461 -18.01 -25.02 -0.38
CA CYS A 461 -17.43 -23.79 0.13
C CYS A 461 -16.17 -24.08 0.97
N LEU A 462 -16.20 -25.14 1.78
CA LEU A 462 -15.06 -25.58 2.58
C LEU A 462 -13.87 -25.96 1.67
N ASP A 463 -14.12 -26.79 0.66
CA ASP A 463 -13.11 -27.23 -0.30
C ASP A 463 -12.62 -26.10 -1.20
N ALA A 464 -13.51 -25.17 -1.58
CA ALA A 464 -13.14 -23.97 -2.33
C ALA A 464 -12.14 -23.12 -1.55
N ASN A 465 -12.39 -22.89 -0.25
CA ASN A 465 -11.49 -22.14 0.62
C ASN A 465 -10.10 -22.79 0.68
N VAL A 466 -10.06 -24.12 0.83
CA VAL A 466 -8.79 -24.87 0.89
C VAL A 466 -8.00 -24.73 -0.40
N VAL A 467 -8.63 -24.98 -1.55
CA VAL A 467 -7.97 -24.91 -2.86
C VAL A 467 -7.48 -23.49 -3.16
N TYR A 468 -8.31 -22.49 -2.87
CA TYR A 468 -7.96 -21.08 -3.05
C TYR A 468 -6.77 -20.66 -2.18
N LEU A 469 -6.79 -21.00 -0.89
CA LEU A 469 -5.73 -20.61 0.03
C LEU A 469 -4.42 -21.37 -0.19
N ARG A 470 -4.47 -22.64 -0.59
CA ARG A 470 -3.27 -23.39 -1.03
C ARG A 470 -2.63 -22.72 -2.24
N ALA A 471 -3.43 -22.36 -3.24
CA ALA A 471 -2.94 -21.67 -4.43
C ALA A 471 -2.31 -20.32 -4.07
N LEU A 472 -3.00 -19.52 -3.23
CA LEU A 472 -2.51 -18.21 -2.82
C LEU A 472 -1.22 -18.32 -1.99
N ARG A 473 -1.13 -19.26 -1.05
CA ARG A 473 0.11 -19.54 -0.28
C ARG A 473 1.25 -19.97 -1.20
N ALA A 474 0.99 -20.88 -2.14
CA ALA A 474 2.01 -21.35 -3.07
C ALA A 474 2.55 -20.19 -3.94
N LEU A 475 1.69 -19.30 -4.42
CA LEU A 475 2.10 -18.07 -5.13
C LEU A 475 2.95 -17.17 -4.23
N ILE A 476 2.53 -16.92 -2.99
CA ILE A 476 3.30 -16.13 -2.01
C ILE A 476 4.69 -16.71 -1.81
N LEU A 477 4.83 -18.04 -1.76
CA LEU A 477 6.11 -18.74 -1.63
C LEU A 477 6.89 -18.89 -2.95
N GLY A 478 6.36 -18.38 -4.06
CA GLY A 478 7.06 -18.29 -5.35
C GLY A 478 6.90 -19.50 -6.26
N GLU A 479 5.87 -20.34 -6.04
CA GLU A 479 5.54 -21.43 -6.95
C GLU A 479 4.89 -20.94 -8.25
N SER A 480 5.11 -21.65 -9.35
CA SER A 480 4.52 -21.32 -10.66
C SER A 480 3.02 -21.63 -10.73
N PRO A 481 2.21 -20.80 -11.40
CA PRO A 481 0.77 -21.05 -11.61
C PRO A 481 0.43 -22.44 -12.13
N GLU A 482 1.19 -22.97 -13.09
CA GLU A 482 0.93 -24.26 -13.73
C GLU A 482 1.03 -25.41 -12.73
N ALA A 483 2.12 -25.42 -11.93
CA ALA A 483 2.35 -26.42 -10.90
C ALA A 483 1.25 -26.41 -9.82
N ILE A 484 0.73 -25.22 -9.48
CA ILE A 484 -0.35 -25.04 -8.51
C ILE A 484 -1.63 -25.69 -9.01
N VAL A 485 -2.03 -25.39 -10.26
CA VAL A 485 -3.25 -25.97 -10.85
C VAL A 485 -3.12 -27.47 -11.03
N ASP A 486 -1.97 -27.95 -11.50
CA ASP A 486 -1.73 -29.39 -11.67
C ASP A 486 -1.81 -30.14 -10.34
N ARG A 487 -1.22 -29.59 -9.27
CA ARG A 487 -1.34 -30.17 -7.92
C ARG A 487 -2.79 -30.20 -7.44
N ALA A 488 -3.53 -29.12 -7.63
CA ALA A 488 -4.95 -29.05 -7.25
C ALA A 488 -5.80 -30.10 -8.01
N LEU A 489 -5.54 -30.30 -9.30
CA LEU A 489 -6.21 -31.31 -10.11
C LEU A 489 -5.82 -32.74 -9.74
N VAL A 490 -4.57 -33.00 -9.36
CA VAL A 490 -4.11 -34.32 -8.91
C VAL A 490 -4.70 -34.68 -7.55
N ALA A 491 -4.75 -33.73 -6.62
CA ALA A 491 -5.29 -33.90 -5.26
C ALA A 491 -6.83 -33.99 -5.20
N ARG A 492 -7.53 -34.08 -6.35
CA ARG A 492 -9.00 -34.05 -6.44
C ARG A 492 -9.74 -35.20 -5.76
N GLY A 493 -9.04 -36.27 -5.36
CA GLY A 493 -9.61 -37.44 -4.68
C GLY A 493 -10.10 -37.09 -3.27
N GLY A 494 -11.21 -36.38 -3.17
CA GLY A 494 -11.78 -35.88 -1.91
C GLY A 494 -12.45 -34.51 -2.00
N LEU A 495 -12.27 -33.78 -3.12
CA LEU A 495 -12.90 -32.48 -3.32
C LEU A 495 -14.34 -32.61 -3.82
N HIS A 496 -15.20 -31.70 -3.37
CA HIS A 496 -16.56 -31.57 -3.87
C HIS A 496 -16.58 -31.30 -5.39
N ARG A 497 -17.57 -31.89 -6.08
CA ARG A 497 -17.70 -31.82 -7.55
C ARG A 497 -17.66 -30.40 -8.10
N THR A 498 -18.31 -29.45 -7.44
CA THR A 498 -18.29 -28.01 -7.81
C THR A 498 -16.87 -27.46 -7.98
N VAL A 499 -15.96 -27.79 -7.06
CA VAL A 499 -14.57 -27.31 -7.08
C VAL A 499 -13.80 -28.01 -8.19
N VAL A 500 -14.00 -29.32 -8.35
CA VAL A 500 -13.38 -30.13 -9.40
C VAL A 500 -13.78 -29.62 -10.79
N ASP A 501 -15.07 -29.39 -11.01
CA ASP A 501 -15.61 -28.90 -12.29
C ASP A 501 -15.09 -27.48 -12.60
N ALA A 502 -14.97 -26.61 -11.59
CA ALA A 502 -14.38 -25.27 -11.75
C ALA A 502 -12.89 -25.33 -12.15
N LEU A 503 -12.08 -26.16 -11.49
CA LEU A 503 -10.65 -26.33 -11.79
C LEU A 503 -10.42 -26.94 -13.18
N HIS A 504 -11.21 -27.93 -13.57
CA HIS A 504 -11.15 -28.50 -14.92
C HIS A 504 -11.57 -27.47 -15.97
N GLY A 505 -12.67 -26.74 -15.73
CA GLY A 505 -13.17 -25.72 -16.64
C GLY A 505 -12.21 -24.54 -16.83
N ALA A 506 -11.41 -24.18 -15.81
CA ALA A 506 -10.47 -23.08 -15.85
C ALA A 506 -9.40 -23.22 -16.95
N ARG A 507 -9.01 -24.45 -17.33
CA ARG A 507 -8.10 -24.70 -18.46
C ARG A 507 -8.75 -24.52 -19.82
N SER A 508 -10.07 -24.71 -19.89
CA SER A 508 -10.84 -24.61 -21.14
C SER A 508 -11.27 -23.18 -21.44
N GLY A 509 -11.53 -22.37 -20.41
CA GLY A 509 -11.96 -20.98 -20.59
C GLY A 509 -12.63 -20.38 -19.35
N PRO A 510 -12.97 -19.08 -19.39
CA PRO A 510 -13.76 -18.44 -18.35
C PRO A 510 -15.17 -19.07 -18.26
N PRO A 511 -15.92 -18.87 -17.16
CA PRO A 511 -17.34 -19.22 -17.12
C PRO A 511 -18.15 -18.40 -18.13
N GLU A 512 -19.21 -19.00 -18.69
CA GLU A 512 -20.09 -18.37 -19.70
C GLU A 512 -21.37 -17.78 -19.08
N ASP A 513 -21.64 -18.11 -17.83
CA ASP A 513 -22.93 -17.96 -17.15
C ASP A 513 -22.83 -17.13 -15.85
N SER A 514 -21.82 -16.25 -15.76
CA SER A 514 -21.53 -15.41 -14.59
C SER A 514 -22.73 -14.57 -14.13
N TYR A 515 -23.52 -14.04 -15.06
CA TYR A 515 -24.70 -13.24 -14.73
C TYR A 515 -25.86 -14.07 -14.16
N THR A 516 -26.05 -15.30 -14.62
CA THR A 516 -27.17 -16.15 -14.16
C THR A 516 -26.88 -16.90 -12.85
N HIS A 517 -25.60 -17.06 -12.51
CA HIS A 517 -25.11 -17.76 -11.32
C HIS A 517 -24.29 -16.85 -10.39
N MET A 518 -24.75 -15.61 -10.21
CA MET A 518 -24.15 -14.64 -9.28
C MET A 518 -24.03 -15.23 -7.86
N GLY A 519 -22.91 -15.00 -7.19
CA GLY A 519 -22.63 -15.55 -5.87
C GLY A 519 -22.15 -17.00 -5.86
N PHE A 520 -22.17 -17.73 -6.98
CA PHE A 520 -21.80 -19.16 -6.98
C PHE A 520 -20.29 -19.37 -6.88
N VAL A 521 -19.84 -20.12 -5.87
CA VAL A 521 -18.40 -20.34 -5.61
C VAL A 521 -17.67 -21.02 -6.78
N GLY A 522 -18.35 -21.87 -7.55
CA GLY A 522 -17.79 -22.50 -8.75
C GLY A 522 -17.44 -21.49 -9.86
N ILE A 523 -18.25 -20.44 -10.04
CA ILE A 523 -18.01 -19.37 -11.02
C ILE A 523 -16.78 -18.56 -10.59
N ALA A 524 -16.74 -18.16 -9.32
CA ALA A 524 -15.63 -17.39 -8.76
C ALA A 524 -14.30 -18.13 -8.88
N LEU A 525 -14.26 -19.42 -8.51
CA LEU A 525 -13.07 -20.25 -8.66
C LEU A 525 -12.65 -20.41 -10.12
N ARG A 526 -13.60 -20.65 -11.03
CA ARG A 526 -13.26 -20.81 -12.45
C ARG A 526 -12.66 -19.53 -13.03
N HIS A 527 -13.23 -18.36 -12.71
CA HIS A 527 -12.64 -17.06 -13.07
C HIS A 527 -11.23 -16.91 -12.53
N ALA A 528 -11.05 -17.12 -11.22
CA ALA A 528 -9.79 -16.92 -10.54
C ALA A 528 -8.67 -17.82 -11.10
N PHE A 529 -8.94 -19.11 -11.28
CA PHE A 529 -7.96 -20.06 -11.82
C PHE A 529 -7.74 -19.90 -13.32
N HIS A 530 -8.75 -19.52 -14.10
CA HIS A 530 -8.57 -19.23 -15.52
C HIS A 530 -7.69 -17.99 -15.72
N ALA A 531 -7.96 -16.92 -14.97
CA ALA A 531 -7.14 -15.71 -14.98
C ALA A 531 -5.71 -16.02 -14.50
N LEU A 532 -5.56 -16.81 -13.43
CA LEU A 532 -4.26 -17.23 -12.92
C LEU A 532 -3.41 -17.95 -13.97
N LEU A 533 -4.01 -18.77 -14.84
CA LEU A 533 -3.31 -19.50 -15.90
C LEU A 533 -3.01 -18.64 -17.14
N THR A 534 -3.87 -17.69 -17.48
CA THR A 534 -3.84 -17.00 -18.78
C THR A 534 -3.40 -15.54 -18.72
N ALA A 535 -3.21 -14.98 -17.52
CA ALA A 535 -2.82 -13.58 -17.38
C ALA A 535 -1.43 -13.30 -17.96
N GLU A 536 -1.37 -12.27 -18.82
CA GLU A 536 -0.13 -11.64 -19.30
C GLU A 536 0.24 -10.40 -18.47
N GLY A 537 -0.74 -9.86 -17.75
CA GLY A 537 -0.60 -8.72 -16.83
C GLY A 537 -1.81 -8.62 -15.90
N PHE A 538 -1.64 -7.94 -14.77
CA PHE A 538 -2.65 -7.85 -13.71
C PHE A 538 -3.94 -7.17 -14.19
N GLU A 539 -3.83 -5.94 -14.69
CA GLU A 539 -4.99 -5.10 -15.05
C GLU A 539 -5.79 -5.70 -16.20
N ALA A 540 -5.10 -6.19 -17.23
CA ALA A 540 -5.75 -6.79 -18.39
C ALA A 540 -6.50 -8.09 -18.03
N ALA A 541 -5.94 -8.90 -17.12
CA ALA A 541 -6.60 -10.12 -16.68
C ALA A 541 -7.79 -9.82 -15.75
N LEU A 542 -7.62 -8.91 -14.81
CA LEU A 542 -8.68 -8.49 -13.89
C LEU A 542 -9.85 -7.82 -14.64
N GLY A 543 -9.54 -6.96 -15.61
CA GLY A 543 -10.55 -6.35 -16.48
C GLY A 543 -11.36 -7.37 -17.29
N ARG A 544 -10.78 -8.52 -17.66
CA ARG A 544 -11.53 -9.62 -18.30
C ARG A 544 -12.47 -10.33 -17.34
N VAL A 545 -12.09 -10.49 -16.07
CA VAL A 545 -12.97 -11.05 -15.03
C VAL A 545 -14.16 -10.12 -14.82
N ILE A 546 -13.93 -8.81 -14.72
CA ILE A 546 -14.98 -7.80 -14.58
C ILE A 546 -15.89 -7.74 -15.81
N ALA A 547 -15.32 -7.80 -17.02
CA ALA A 547 -16.07 -7.76 -18.27
C ALA A 547 -17.06 -8.94 -18.45
N ALA A 548 -16.91 -10.02 -17.68
CA ALA A 548 -17.87 -11.13 -17.70
C ALA A 548 -19.20 -10.80 -17.01
N GLY A 549 -19.26 -9.72 -16.20
CA GLY A 549 -20.46 -9.27 -15.52
C GLY A 549 -20.94 -10.19 -14.39
N GLY A 550 -22.11 -9.88 -13.86
CA GLY A 550 -22.71 -10.56 -12.71
C GLY A 550 -22.14 -10.04 -11.38
N ASP A 551 -21.58 -10.96 -10.61
CA ASP A 551 -21.00 -10.74 -9.27
C ASP A 551 -19.53 -10.28 -9.40
N THR A 552 -19.34 -9.08 -9.95
CA THR A 552 -18.03 -8.64 -10.46
C THR A 552 -17.06 -8.22 -9.38
N ASP A 553 -17.51 -7.60 -8.29
CA ASP A 553 -16.68 -7.31 -7.11
C ASP A 553 -16.12 -8.60 -6.52
N THR A 554 -16.96 -9.60 -6.24
CA THR A 554 -16.51 -10.84 -5.63
C THR A 554 -15.59 -11.66 -6.53
N ASN A 555 -15.98 -11.82 -7.80
CA ASN A 555 -15.17 -12.54 -8.77
C ASN A 555 -13.80 -11.87 -8.97
N ALA A 556 -13.77 -10.52 -9.04
CA ALA A 556 -12.55 -9.75 -9.19
C ALA A 556 -11.71 -9.73 -7.90
N ALA A 557 -12.30 -9.71 -6.70
CA ALA A 557 -11.56 -9.78 -5.43
C ALA A 557 -10.79 -11.11 -5.30
N ILE A 558 -11.46 -12.23 -5.56
CA ILE A 558 -10.86 -13.58 -5.50
C ILE A 558 -9.79 -13.76 -6.58
N ALA A 559 -10.09 -13.40 -7.83
CA ALA A 559 -9.11 -13.46 -8.92
C ALA A 559 -7.95 -12.49 -8.70
N GLY A 560 -8.27 -11.29 -8.23
CA GLY A 560 -7.33 -10.21 -7.96
C GLY A 560 -6.29 -10.61 -6.92
N ALA A 561 -6.67 -11.31 -5.86
CA ALA A 561 -5.70 -11.83 -4.89
C ALA A 561 -4.69 -12.80 -5.51
N LEU A 562 -5.14 -13.77 -6.32
CA LEU A 562 -4.22 -14.69 -7.02
C LEU A 562 -3.33 -13.96 -8.03
N LEU A 563 -3.90 -13.07 -8.83
CA LEU A 563 -3.15 -12.29 -9.82
C LEU A 563 -2.13 -11.37 -9.13
N GLY A 564 -2.53 -10.72 -8.04
CA GLY A 564 -1.68 -9.86 -7.24
C GLY A 564 -0.52 -10.64 -6.62
N ALA A 565 -0.77 -11.84 -6.10
CA ALA A 565 0.28 -12.74 -5.62
C ALA A 565 1.20 -13.24 -6.74
N ARG A 566 0.67 -13.50 -7.93
CA ARG A 566 1.44 -13.92 -9.11
C ARG A 566 2.40 -12.84 -9.59
N PHE A 567 1.93 -11.60 -9.70
CA PHE A 567 2.71 -10.50 -10.27
C PHE A 567 3.53 -9.74 -9.23
N GLY A 568 3.11 -9.74 -7.96
CA GLY A 568 3.74 -8.96 -6.89
C GLY A 568 3.32 -7.50 -6.89
N ALA A 569 3.19 -6.89 -5.71
CA ALA A 569 2.73 -5.50 -5.53
C ALA A 569 3.56 -4.49 -6.33
N SER A 570 4.86 -4.74 -6.52
CA SER A 570 5.80 -3.95 -7.32
C SER A 570 5.36 -3.76 -8.77
N ARG A 571 4.62 -4.72 -9.33
CA ARG A 571 4.15 -4.72 -10.73
C ARG A 571 2.75 -4.15 -10.92
N LEU A 572 1.99 -3.98 -9.84
CA LEU A 572 0.71 -3.28 -9.91
C LEU A 572 0.96 -1.78 -10.19
N ARG A 573 0.08 -1.10 -10.91
CA ARG A 573 0.20 0.35 -11.07
C ARG A 573 0.10 1.07 -9.73
N ALA A 574 1.03 2.00 -9.48
CA ALA A 574 1.03 2.81 -8.26
C ALA A 574 -0.27 3.60 -8.07
N ALA A 575 -0.86 4.12 -9.16
CA ALA A 575 -2.14 4.82 -9.12
C ALA A 575 -3.25 3.96 -8.49
N LEU A 576 -3.39 2.69 -8.88
CA LEU A 576 -4.40 1.78 -8.31
C LEU A 576 -4.16 1.53 -6.82
N ARG A 577 -2.90 1.27 -6.42
CA ARG A 577 -2.56 1.14 -4.99
C ARG A 577 -2.88 2.42 -4.23
N HIS A 578 -2.65 3.59 -4.82
CA HIS A 578 -2.88 4.87 -4.18
C HIS A 578 -4.37 5.18 -3.98
N GLU A 579 -5.25 4.69 -4.86
CA GLU A 579 -6.70 4.74 -4.62
C GLU A 579 -7.07 3.97 -3.36
N ILE A 580 -6.55 2.76 -3.19
CA ILE A 580 -6.77 1.94 -1.98
C ILE A 580 -6.18 2.63 -0.73
N ARG A 581 -4.89 2.99 -0.75
CA ARG A 581 -4.18 3.61 0.38
C ARG A 581 -4.74 4.97 0.81
N SER A 582 -5.50 5.62 -0.06
CA SER A 582 -6.10 6.93 0.20
C SER A 582 -7.59 6.84 0.55
N ALA A 583 -8.23 5.67 0.43
CA ALA A 583 -9.66 5.47 0.68
C ALA A 583 -10.01 5.62 2.17
N ARG A 584 -10.43 6.84 2.54
CA ARG A 584 -10.93 7.20 3.88
C ARG A 584 -12.38 7.69 3.75
N PRO A 585 -13.38 6.81 3.80
CA PRO A 585 -14.79 7.19 3.74
C PRO A 585 -15.23 7.84 5.07
N VAL A 586 -14.78 9.07 5.28
CA VAL A 586 -15.08 9.87 6.49
C VAL A 586 -16.47 10.47 6.40
N ARG A 587 -17.26 10.30 7.47
CA ARG A 587 -18.61 10.87 7.59
C ARG A 587 -18.59 12.39 7.45
N GLY A 588 -19.45 12.91 6.58
CA GLY A 588 -19.66 14.34 6.40
C GLY A 588 -18.72 15.00 5.38
N LEU A 589 -17.74 14.27 4.82
CA LEU A 589 -17.00 14.78 3.67
C LEU A 589 -17.85 14.71 2.40
N ASN A 590 -17.73 15.74 1.57
CA ASN A 590 -18.45 15.80 0.30
C ASN A 590 -18.06 14.61 -0.61
N GLY A 591 -19.06 13.98 -1.24
CA GLY A 591 -18.86 12.78 -2.06
C GLY A 591 -18.80 11.45 -1.29
N VAL A 592 -18.85 11.44 0.05
CA VAL A 592 -18.88 10.21 0.85
C VAL A 592 -20.32 9.86 1.24
N GLU A 593 -20.96 8.95 0.49
CA GLU A 593 -22.32 8.46 0.81
C GLU A 593 -22.31 7.27 1.79
N ARG A 594 -21.25 6.45 1.76
CA ARG A 594 -21.08 5.27 2.61
C ARG A 594 -19.92 5.43 3.59
N PRO A 595 -20.06 6.24 4.65
CA PRO A 595 -18.99 6.38 5.63
C PRO A 595 -18.78 5.08 6.41
N ARG A 596 -17.52 4.71 6.65
CA ARG A 596 -17.15 3.48 7.36
C ARG A 596 -16.24 3.78 8.56
N PRO A 597 -16.30 2.97 9.64
CA PRO A 597 -15.32 3.02 10.72
C PRO A 597 -13.86 2.88 10.24
N MET A 598 -12.90 3.27 11.07
CA MET A 598 -11.47 3.31 10.72
C MET A 598 -10.82 1.94 10.55
N PHE A 599 -11.06 1.00 11.47
CA PHE A 599 -10.97 -0.41 11.11
C PHE A 599 -12.00 -0.58 10.00
N LEU A 600 -11.75 -1.17 8.86
CA LEU A 600 -12.51 -1.16 7.59
C LEU A 600 -11.96 -0.18 6.55
N TRP A 601 -11.08 0.75 6.91
CA TRP A 601 -10.28 1.48 5.92
C TRP A 601 -9.08 0.62 5.49
N PRO A 602 -8.76 0.50 4.18
CA PRO A 602 -7.65 -0.30 3.68
C PRO A 602 -6.34 0.52 3.57
N VAL A 603 -6.09 1.42 4.52
CA VAL A 603 -5.01 2.43 4.42
C VAL A 603 -3.65 1.93 4.95
N ASP A 604 -3.63 0.76 5.58
CA ASP A 604 -2.50 0.17 6.31
C ASP A 604 -2.08 -1.22 5.79
N LEU A 605 -2.41 -1.55 4.54
CA LEU A 605 -2.16 -2.88 3.98
C LEU A 605 -0.69 -3.31 4.03
N GLU A 606 0.26 -2.37 3.89
CA GLU A 606 1.69 -2.67 4.06
C GLU A 606 2.02 -3.19 5.46
N ALA A 607 1.48 -2.55 6.50
CA ALA A 607 1.69 -2.95 7.89
C ALA A 607 0.94 -4.25 8.23
N LEU A 608 -0.26 -4.41 7.67
CA LEU A 608 -1.07 -5.60 7.83
C LEU A 608 -0.40 -6.84 7.20
N ALA A 609 0.18 -6.71 6.00
CA ALA A 609 0.93 -7.79 5.35
C ALA A 609 2.11 -8.27 6.21
N GLU A 610 2.90 -7.34 6.78
CA GLU A 610 4.01 -7.67 7.68
C GLU A 610 3.53 -8.42 8.92
N ALA A 611 2.47 -7.91 9.55
CA ALA A 611 1.94 -8.47 10.77
C ALA A 611 1.36 -9.88 10.56
N LEU A 612 0.70 -10.12 9.42
CA LEU A 612 0.21 -11.45 9.05
C LEU A 612 1.37 -12.41 8.80
N LEU A 613 2.33 -12.07 7.94
CA LEU A 613 3.48 -12.93 7.64
C LEU A 613 4.29 -13.30 8.90
N ALA A 614 4.34 -12.40 9.89
CA ALA A 614 5.01 -12.65 11.16
C ALA A 614 4.33 -13.74 12.01
N ILE A 615 3.02 -14.01 11.88
CA ILE A 615 2.29 -14.96 12.73
C ILE A 615 2.90 -16.36 12.67
N SER A 616 2.93 -16.98 11.49
CA SER A 616 3.45 -18.35 11.35
C SER A 616 4.98 -18.42 11.32
N ARG A 617 5.67 -17.31 10.99
CA ARG A 617 7.13 -17.25 11.07
C ARG A 617 7.62 -17.29 12.50
N ASP A 618 7.02 -16.49 13.37
CA ASP A 618 7.41 -16.36 14.78
C ASP A 618 6.93 -17.57 15.62
N ALA A 619 6.02 -18.38 15.08
CA ALA A 619 5.57 -19.65 15.67
C ALA A 619 6.48 -20.86 15.39
N ARG A 620 7.53 -20.69 14.55
CA ARG A 620 8.50 -21.77 14.30
C ARG A 620 9.39 -21.97 15.54
N PRO A 621 9.59 -23.22 16.00
CA PRO A 621 10.38 -23.53 17.19
C PRO A 621 11.87 -23.22 17.03
#